data_AF-A0A9X1GN48-F1
#
_entry.id   AF-A0A9X1GN48-F1
#
_cell.length_a   1.000
_cell.length_b   1.000
_cell.length_c   1.000
_cell.angle_alpha   90.00
_cell.angle_beta   90.00
_cell.angle_gamma   90.00
#
_symmetry.space_group_name_H-M   'P 1'
#
loop_
_entity.id
_entity.type
_entity.pdbx_description
1 polymer ?
#
loop_
_entity_poly.entity_id
_entity_poly.type
_entity_poly.pdbx_seq_one_letter_code
_entity_poly.pdbx_strand_id
1 'polypeptide(L)'
;MVKLYYRGMIDENGKPKIGRSARLLGIRPSIDINIEQMPIDSLDEQGYLLPESEREFQDELVDVAIVNTGGMSVSLSIEALPAPRKPAKFGGYGKDPLWQIDDSNITGDLQAVQDSPTHVSISPRVTMLLERYELALVNTQDYWERID
;
A
#
# COMPACT_ATOMS: atom_id res chain seq x y z
N MET A 1 -2.11 -13.96 -18.81
CA MET A 1 -2.93 -12.73 -18.83
C MET A 1 -2.31 -11.80 -17.80
N VAL A 2 -1.99 -10.55 -18.17
CA VAL A 2 -1.41 -9.59 -17.22
C VAL A 2 -2.50 -9.20 -16.22
N LYS A 3 -2.18 -9.24 -14.92
CA LYS A 3 -3.09 -8.79 -13.85
C LYS A 3 -2.73 -7.35 -13.52
N LEU A 4 -3.69 -6.44 -13.68
CA LEU A 4 -3.52 -5.01 -13.44
C LEU A 4 -4.32 -4.57 -12.21
N TYR A 5 -3.77 -3.58 -11.51
CA TYR A 5 -4.42 -2.94 -10.38
C TYR A 5 -4.62 -1.46 -10.65
N TYR A 6 -5.78 -0.94 -10.27
CA TYR A 6 -6.18 0.44 -10.57
C TYR A 6 -6.44 1.24 -9.30
N ARG A 7 -6.01 2.51 -9.28
CA ARG A 7 -6.25 3.44 -8.17
C ARG A 7 -6.25 4.90 -8.65
N GLY A 8 -7.19 5.69 -8.14
CA GLY A 8 -7.18 7.15 -8.33
C GLY A 8 -6.22 7.83 -7.36
N MET A 9 -5.22 8.54 -7.87
CA MET A 9 -4.19 9.19 -7.05
C MET A 9 -3.81 10.56 -7.62
N ILE A 10 -3.43 11.49 -6.74
CA ILE A 10 -2.97 12.83 -7.12
C ILE A 10 -1.70 12.70 -7.97
N ASP A 11 -1.65 13.45 -9.07
CA ASP A 11 -0.44 13.63 -9.87
C ASP A 11 0.48 14.67 -9.20
N GLU A 12 1.76 14.34 -9.09
CA GLU A 12 2.82 15.27 -8.76
C GLU A 12 3.98 15.04 -9.74
N ASN A 13 4.13 15.97 -10.69
CA ASN A 13 5.17 15.93 -11.72
C ASN A 13 5.10 14.66 -12.62
N GLY A 14 3.89 14.24 -13.00
CA GLY A 14 3.70 13.09 -13.90
C GLY A 14 3.81 11.73 -13.21
N LYS A 15 3.84 11.70 -11.87
CA LYS A 15 3.87 10.49 -11.06
C LYS A 15 2.80 10.53 -9.97
N PRO A 16 2.38 9.39 -9.39
CA PRO A 16 1.54 9.39 -8.21
C PRO A 16 2.24 10.09 -7.05
N LYS A 17 1.57 11.05 -6.44
CA LYS A 17 2.08 11.76 -5.26
C LYS A 17 2.18 10.81 -4.07
N ILE A 18 3.33 10.80 -3.41
CA ILE A 18 3.61 9.97 -2.23
C ILE A 18 2.95 10.55 -0.99
N GLY A 19 2.43 9.68 -0.11
CA GLY A 19 2.09 10.06 1.26
C GLY A 19 0.93 9.27 1.88
N ARG A 20 0.65 9.57 3.15
CA ARG A 20 -0.32 8.87 3.99
C ARG A 20 -1.76 9.30 3.76
N SER A 21 -2.31 9.01 2.58
CA SER A 21 -3.70 9.36 2.26
C SER A 21 -4.30 8.42 1.24
N ALA A 22 -5.61 8.25 1.30
CA ALA A 22 -6.35 7.46 0.31
C ALA A 22 -6.28 8.03 -1.12
N ARG A 23 -5.78 9.25 -1.31
CA ARG A 23 -5.57 9.88 -2.64
C ARG A 23 -4.11 9.86 -3.09
N LEU A 24 -3.22 9.25 -2.31
CA LEU A 24 -1.78 9.24 -2.53
C LEU A 24 -1.29 7.81 -2.69
N LEU A 25 -0.05 7.68 -3.18
CA LEU A 25 0.73 6.46 -3.15
C LEU A 25 1.25 6.24 -1.73
N GLY A 26 0.56 5.37 -1.00
CA GLY A 26 0.79 5.13 0.42
C GLY A 26 -0.46 4.63 1.11
N ILE A 27 -0.33 4.48 2.43
CA ILE A 27 -1.39 3.99 3.32
C ILE A 27 -1.73 5.01 4.40
N ARG A 28 -2.91 4.87 4.99
CA ARG A 28 -3.30 5.55 6.22
C ARG A 28 -3.11 4.57 7.38
N PRO A 29 -2.11 4.79 8.25
CA PRO A 29 -1.97 4.03 9.49
C PRO A 29 -3.30 3.91 10.25
N SER A 30 -3.60 2.71 10.74
CA SER A 30 -4.80 2.39 11.53
C SER A 30 -6.15 2.51 10.80
N ILE A 31 -6.16 2.84 9.51
CA ILE A 31 -7.36 2.84 8.66
C ILE A 31 -7.21 1.80 7.54
N ASP A 32 -6.10 1.85 6.82
CA ASP A 32 -5.84 0.96 5.70
C ASP A 32 -5.13 -0.33 6.17
N ILE A 33 -4.40 -0.27 7.29
CA ILE A 33 -3.64 -1.37 7.89
C ILE A 33 -3.50 -1.16 9.40
N ASN A 34 -3.45 -2.23 10.18
CA ASN A 34 -3.20 -2.13 11.62
C ASN A 34 -1.73 -1.82 11.89
N ILE A 35 -1.50 -0.92 12.84
CA ILE A 35 -0.19 -0.57 13.36
C ILE A 35 -0.14 -0.94 14.85
N GLU A 36 0.96 -1.55 15.26
CA GLU A 36 1.28 -1.80 16.66
C GLU A 36 2.58 -1.11 17.04
N GLN A 37 2.69 -0.66 18.29
CA GLN A 37 3.94 -0.14 18.83
C GLN A 37 4.71 -1.28 19.49
N MET A 38 5.95 -1.50 19.05
CA MET A 38 6.80 -2.57 19.57
C MET A 38 8.18 -2.02 19.92
N PRO A 39 8.90 -2.62 20.90
CA PRO A 39 10.30 -2.29 21.13
C PRO A 39 11.12 -2.41 19.84
N ILE A 40 12.06 -1.48 19.60
CA ILE A 40 12.89 -1.50 18.40
C ILE A 40 13.65 -2.83 18.24
N ASP A 41 14.08 -3.44 19.35
CA ASP A 41 14.76 -4.76 19.37
C ASP A 41 13.82 -5.94 19.12
N SER A 42 12.52 -5.69 18.87
CA SER A 42 11.63 -6.71 18.32
C SER A 42 11.80 -6.87 16.81
N LEU A 43 12.59 -6.01 16.16
CA LEU A 43 12.87 -6.04 14.73
C LEU A 43 14.34 -6.41 14.47
N ASP A 44 14.59 -7.08 13.34
CA ASP A 44 15.96 -7.28 12.85
C ASP A 44 16.54 -5.99 12.26
N GLU A 45 17.83 -6.03 11.88
CA GLU A 45 18.52 -4.89 11.27
C GLU A 45 17.88 -4.41 9.95
N GLN A 46 17.05 -5.24 9.31
CA GLN A 46 16.31 -4.88 8.11
C GLN A 46 14.92 -4.32 8.45
N GLY A 47 14.47 -4.38 9.70
CA GLY A 47 13.15 -3.92 10.15
C GLY A 47 12.05 -4.97 10.03
N TYR A 48 12.37 -6.26 9.95
CA TYR A 48 11.38 -7.34 10.02
C TYR A 48 11.15 -7.81 11.44
N LEU A 49 9.92 -8.19 11.77
CA LEU A 49 9.59 -8.70 13.11
C LEU A 49 10.31 -10.01 13.44
N LEU A 50 11.08 -10.01 14.52
CA LEU A 50 11.76 -11.18 15.06
C LEU A 50 10.77 -12.18 15.69
N PRO A 51 11.14 -13.47 15.77
CA PRO A 51 10.41 -14.45 16.57
C PRO A 51 10.27 -14.01 18.03
N GLU A 52 9.17 -14.36 18.70
CA GLU A 52 8.91 -13.96 20.09
C GLU A 52 10.03 -14.31 21.07
N SER A 53 10.74 -15.43 20.85
CA SER A 53 11.87 -15.87 21.68
C SER A 53 13.11 -14.98 21.61
N GLU A 54 13.21 -14.13 20.60
CA GLU A 54 14.37 -13.26 20.33
C GLU A 54 14.06 -11.79 20.64
N ARG A 55 12.82 -11.47 21.03
CA ARG A 55 12.43 -10.10 21.32
C ARG A 55 12.91 -9.69 22.71
N GLU A 56 13.66 -8.62 22.77
CA GLU A 56 14.05 -7.97 24.02
C GLU A 56 13.13 -6.78 24.33
N PHE A 57 13.03 -6.44 25.61
CA PHE A 57 12.20 -5.34 26.07
C PHE A 57 13.09 -4.15 26.41
N GLN A 58 13.03 -3.11 25.57
CA GLN A 58 13.66 -1.81 25.80
C GLN A 58 12.64 -0.68 25.64
N ASP A 59 13.01 0.52 26.09
CA ASP A 59 12.10 1.66 26.22
C ASP A 59 11.76 2.35 24.88
N GLU A 60 12.54 2.12 23.81
CA GLU A 60 12.28 2.74 22.50
C GLU A 60 11.25 1.93 21.71
N LEU A 61 10.09 2.55 21.45
CA LEU A 61 9.00 1.96 20.67
C LEU A 61 8.99 2.50 19.24
N VAL A 62 8.73 1.62 18.29
CA VAL A 62 8.57 1.92 16.86
C VAL A 62 7.23 1.43 16.35
N ASP A 63 6.71 2.10 15.31
CA ASP A 63 5.47 1.70 14.64
C ASP A 63 5.73 0.52 13.68
N VAL A 64 4.98 -0.56 13.87
CA VAL A 64 5.11 -1.80 13.11
C VAL A 64 3.80 -2.07 12.35
N ALA A 65 3.91 -2.29 11.04
CA ALA A 65 2.80 -2.63 10.16
C ALA A 65 2.51 -4.13 10.21
N ILE A 66 1.30 -4.51 10.59
CA ILE A 66 0.92 -5.92 10.79
C ILE A 66 0.43 -6.54 9.48
N VAL A 67 1.08 -7.62 9.06
CA VAL A 67 0.68 -8.39 7.86
C VAL A 67 -0.75 -8.92 7.97
N ASN A 68 -1.43 -9.06 6.84
CA ASN A 68 -2.80 -9.59 6.72
C ASN A 68 -3.90 -8.77 7.45
N THR A 69 -3.61 -7.52 7.82
CA THR A 69 -4.61 -6.62 8.44
C THR A 69 -5.13 -5.55 7.48
N GLY A 70 -4.71 -5.59 6.22
CA GLY A 70 -5.09 -4.63 5.19
C GLY A 70 -3.89 -4.19 4.35
N GLY A 71 -4.02 -3.04 3.70
CA GLY A 71 -3.00 -2.47 2.84
C GLY A 71 -3.53 -1.32 1.98
N MET A 72 -2.72 -0.86 1.03
CA MET A 72 -3.16 0.16 0.09
C MET A 72 -4.22 -0.41 -0.86
N SER A 73 -5.45 0.11 -0.76
CA SER A 73 -6.57 -0.31 -1.61
C SER A 73 -6.34 -0.05 -3.09
N VAL A 74 -6.54 -1.07 -3.91
CA VAL A 74 -6.58 -1.00 -5.37
C VAL A 74 -7.77 -1.83 -5.89
N SER A 75 -8.13 -1.65 -7.15
CA SER A 75 -9.22 -2.40 -7.79
C SER A 75 -8.71 -3.26 -8.94
N LEU A 76 -9.40 -4.37 -9.22
CA LEU A 76 -9.08 -5.27 -10.35
C LEU A 76 -9.56 -4.75 -11.71
N SER A 77 -10.40 -3.72 -11.72
CA SER A 77 -10.91 -3.07 -12.93
C SER A 77 -11.24 -1.61 -12.64
N ILE A 78 -11.36 -0.81 -13.71
CA ILE A 78 -11.77 0.58 -13.60
C ILE A 78 -13.23 0.68 -13.17
N GLU A 79 -14.08 -0.23 -13.64
CA GLU A 79 -15.51 -0.28 -13.34
C GLU A 79 -15.77 -0.51 -11.85
N ALA A 80 -14.92 -1.31 -11.20
CA ALA A 80 -14.97 -1.62 -9.78
C ALA A 80 -14.62 -0.43 -8.87
N LEU A 81 -13.98 0.61 -9.38
CA LEU A 81 -13.61 1.76 -8.56
C LEU A 81 -14.86 2.51 -8.07
N PRO A 82 -14.88 2.94 -6.79
CA PRO A 82 -15.91 3.83 -6.30
C PRO A 82 -16.00 5.09 -7.15
N ALA A 83 -17.21 5.58 -7.42
CA ALA A 83 -17.44 6.79 -8.23
C ALA A 83 -16.60 8.04 -7.81
N PRO A 84 -16.36 8.34 -6.52
CA PRO A 84 -15.49 9.47 -6.14
C PRO A 84 -13.99 9.24 -6.40
N ARG A 85 -13.58 8.02 -6.73
CA ARG A 85 -12.19 7.62 -7.03
C ARG A 85 -11.92 7.41 -8.51
N LYS A 86 -12.95 7.61 -9.33
CA LYS A 86 -12.94 7.35 -10.76
C LYS A 86 -13.18 8.66 -11.51
N PRO A 87 -12.31 9.04 -12.46
CA PRO A 87 -12.52 10.23 -13.29
C PRO A 87 -13.84 10.23 -14.07
N ALA A 88 -14.30 11.42 -14.47
CA ALA A 88 -15.54 11.60 -15.25
C ALA A 88 -15.56 10.82 -16.56
N LYS A 89 -14.43 10.72 -17.27
CA LYS A 89 -14.33 9.96 -18.53
C LYS A 89 -14.54 8.45 -18.37
N PHE A 90 -14.45 7.94 -17.14
CA PHE A 90 -14.71 6.55 -16.78
C PHE A 90 -16.05 6.39 -16.03
N GLY A 91 -16.93 7.39 -16.08
CA GLY A 91 -18.25 7.35 -15.46
C GLY A 91 -18.26 7.56 -13.95
N GLY A 92 -17.22 8.20 -13.39
CA GLY A 92 -17.20 8.66 -12.00
C GLY A 92 -17.27 10.18 -11.87
N TYR A 93 -16.91 10.71 -10.71
CA TYR A 93 -16.80 12.14 -10.44
C TYR A 93 -15.56 12.50 -9.58
N GLY A 94 -14.60 11.56 -9.53
CA GLY A 94 -13.29 11.79 -8.93
C GLY A 94 -12.50 12.87 -9.67
N LYS A 95 -11.69 13.61 -8.92
CA LYS A 95 -10.86 14.72 -9.42
C LYS A 95 -9.43 14.29 -9.74
N ASP A 96 -9.03 13.14 -9.24
CA ASP A 96 -7.67 12.61 -9.37
C ASP A 96 -7.54 11.79 -10.65
N PRO A 97 -6.37 11.82 -11.29
CA PRO A 97 -6.08 10.93 -12.40
C PRO A 97 -6.11 9.47 -11.98
N LEU A 98 -6.31 8.61 -12.98
CA LEU A 98 -6.36 7.17 -12.78
C LEU A 98 -5.02 6.54 -13.17
N TRP A 99 -4.53 5.69 -12.29
CA TRP A 99 -3.27 4.98 -12.45
C TRP A 99 -3.51 3.48 -12.47
N GLN A 100 -2.66 2.77 -13.21
CA GLN A 100 -2.57 1.32 -13.19
C GLN A 100 -1.16 0.85 -12.86
N ILE A 101 -1.05 -0.35 -12.30
CA ILE A 101 0.22 -1.05 -12.10
C ILE A 101 0.05 -2.53 -12.43
N ASP A 102 1.09 -3.13 -13.01
CA ASP A 102 1.19 -4.58 -13.24
C ASP A 102 1.50 -5.31 -11.92
N ASP A 103 0.79 -6.41 -11.65
CA ASP A 103 1.00 -7.29 -10.49
C ASP A 103 2.46 -7.78 -10.36
N SER A 104 3.17 -7.94 -11.47
CA SER A 104 4.59 -8.29 -11.48
C SER A 104 5.51 -7.23 -10.85
N ASN A 105 5.02 -6.00 -10.65
CA ASN A 105 5.73 -4.95 -9.92
C ASN A 105 5.37 -4.90 -8.42
N ILE A 106 4.42 -5.73 -7.97
CA ILE A 106 4.10 -5.91 -6.55
C ILE A 106 4.95 -7.05 -6.01
N THR A 107 6.20 -6.74 -5.66
CA THR A 107 7.22 -7.72 -5.28
C THR A 107 8.00 -7.31 -4.03
N GLY A 108 8.96 -8.15 -3.62
CA GLY A 108 9.79 -7.89 -2.45
C GLY A 108 8.99 -7.91 -1.15
N ASP A 109 8.95 -6.75 -0.49
CA ASP A 109 8.24 -6.51 0.77
C ASP A 109 6.72 -6.39 0.61
N LEU A 110 6.23 -6.33 -0.63
CA LEU A 110 4.80 -6.19 -0.94
C LEU A 110 4.21 -7.50 -1.43
N GLN A 111 2.91 -7.66 -1.17
CA GLN A 111 2.06 -8.68 -1.75
C GLN A 111 0.69 -8.10 -2.10
N ALA A 112 0.05 -8.62 -3.14
CA ALA A 112 -1.32 -8.28 -3.48
C ALA A 112 -2.30 -9.30 -2.88
N VAL A 113 -3.10 -8.87 -1.91
CA VAL A 113 -4.10 -9.71 -1.23
C VAL A 113 -5.49 -9.35 -1.74
N GLN A 114 -6.12 -10.24 -2.48
CA GLN A 114 -7.50 -10.07 -2.93
C GLN A 114 -8.47 -10.45 -1.81
N ASP A 115 -9.15 -9.47 -1.22
CA ASP A 115 -10.10 -9.67 -0.11
C ASP A 115 -11.57 -9.74 -0.57
N SER A 116 -11.87 -9.36 -1.81
CA SER A 116 -13.21 -9.47 -2.40
C SER A 116 -13.13 -9.69 -3.92
N PRO A 117 -14.25 -9.92 -4.63
CA PRO A 117 -14.22 -10.13 -6.08
C PRO A 117 -13.63 -8.97 -6.89
N THR A 118 -13.55 -7.76 -6.31
CA THR A 118 -13.13 -6.56 -7.04
C THR A 118 -12.06 -5.72 -6.33
N HIS A 119 -11.88 -5.90 -5.02
CA HIS A 119 -10.92 -5.15 -4.20
C HIS A 119 -9.69 -6.00 -3.88
N VAL A 120 -8.53 -5.33 -3.90
CA VAL A 120 -7.23 -5.89 -3.55
C VAL A 120 -6.53 -4.91 -2.63
N SER A 121 -5.88 -5.45 -1.61
CA SER A 121 -5.01 -4.72 -0.71
C SER A 121 -3.55 -5.00 -1.08
N ILE A 122 -2.79 -3.98 -1.48
CA ILE A 122 -1.34 -4.09 -1.56
C ILE A 122 -0.83 -4.02 -0.12
N SER A 123 -0.42 -5.15 0.44
CA SER A 123 -0.12 -5.37 1.85
C SER A 123 1.38 -5.63 2.04
N PRO A 124 1.98 -5.38 3.22
CA PRO A 124 3.29 -5.92 3.52
C PRO A 124 3.24 -7.45 3.47
N ARG A 125 4.34 -8.09 3.06
CA ARG A 125 4.43 -9.55 2.94
C ARG A 125 4.65 -10.24 4.29
N VAL A 126 5.25 -9.53 5.23
CA VAL A 126 5.52 -9.94 6.60
C VAL A 126 5.32 -8.74 7.52
N THR A 127 5.14 -8.98 8.82
CA THR A 127 5.11 -7.88 9.79
C THR A 127 6.47 -7.19 9.83
N MET A 128 6.48 -5.87 9.65
CA MET A 128 7.71 -5.09 9.46
C MET A 128 7.53 -3.65 9.95
N LEU A 129 8.64 -2.93 10.12
CA LEU A 129 8.65 -1.49 10.41
C LEU A 129 7.76 -0.73 9.42
N LEU A 130 6.94 0.18 9.92
CA LEU A 130 6.04 0.99 9.10
C LEU A 130 6.80 1.72 7.99
N GLU A 131 7.93 2.35 8.31
CA GLU A 131 8.75 3.07 7.33
C GLU A 131 9.27 2.17 6.20
N ARG A 132 9.60 0.90 6.50
CA ARG A 132 10.01 -0.08 5.50
C ARG A 132 8.88 -0.37 4.53
N TYR A 133 7.68 -0.61 5.05
CA TYR A 133 6.50 -0.85 4.22
C TYR A 133 6.17 0.36 3.34
N GLU A 134 6.23 1.57 3.88
CA GLU A 134 6.01 2.80 3.12
C GLU A 134 7.06 3.00 2.03
N LEU A 135 8.33 2.75 2.33
CA LEU A 135 9.40 2.78 1.35
C LEU A 135 9.15 1.76 0.23
N ALA A 136 8.67 0.56 0.56
CA ALA A 136 8.32 -0.44 -0.45
C ALA A 136 7.21 0.05 -1.38
N LEU A 137 6.17 0.73 -0.87
CA LEU A 137 5.14 1.36 -1.70
C LEU A 137 5.72 2.48 -2.57
N VAL A 138 6.57 3.34 -2.01
CA VAL A 138 7.25 4.43 -2.74
C VAL A 138 8.10 3.88 -3.89
N ASN A 139 8.80 2.77 -3.66
CA ASN A 139 9.61 2.12 -4.69
C ASN A 139 8.78 1.58 -5.87
N THR A 140 7.44 1.52 -5.74
CA THR A 140 6.56 1.20 -6.88
C THR A 140 6.25 2.40 -7.78
N GLN A 141 6.58 3.63 -7.37
CA GLN A 141 6.11 4.87 -8.01
C GLN A 141 6.35 4.91 -9.52
N ASP A 142 7.52 4.45 -9.97
CA ASP A 142 7.92 4.47 -11.39
C ASP A 142 7.20 3.42 -12.25
N TYR A 143 6.53 2.45 -11.63
CA TYR A 143 5.77 1.41 -12.34
C TYR A 143 4.28 1.75 -12.47
N TRP A 144 3.84 2.88 -11.91
CA TRP A 144 2.47 3.34 -12.07
C TRP A 144 2.30 4.11 -13.38
N GLU A 145 1.43 3.60 -14.24
CA GLU A 145 1.10 4.21 -15.52
C GLU A 145 -0.20 4.99 -15.42
N ARG A 146 -0.17 6.24 -15.88
CA ARG A 146 -1.36 7.06 -16.00
C ARG A 146 -2.19 6.61 -17.20
N ILE A 147 -3.49 6.40 -17.01
CA ILE A 147 -4.41 5.90 -18.06
C ILE A 147 -5.60 6.83 -18.32
N ASP A 148 -5.65 7.96 -17.62
CA ASP A 148 -6.69 8.95 -17.82
C ASP A 148 -6.38 10.04 -18.87
#